data_AF-A0A1E5G0K3-F1
#
_entry.id   AF-A0A1E5G0K3-F1
#
_cell.length_a   1.000
_cell.length_b   1.000
_cell.length_c   1.000
_cell.angle_alpha   90.00
_cell.angle_beta   90.00
_cell.angle_gamma   90.00
#
_symmetry.space_group_name_H-M   'P 1'
#
loop_
_entity.id
_entity.type
_entity.pdbx_description
1 polymer ?
#
loop_
_entity_poly.entity_id
_entity_poly.type
_entity_poly.pdbx_seq_one_letter_code
_entity_poly.pdbx_strand_id
1 'polypeptide(L)' 'MKKDELPGKLIEVLKNLGGRGTILEICKKFWELYGKELNENDNLFYTWQYDIRWAATELRKSKIMKPKEISSKGVWELS' A
#
# COMPACT_ATOMS: atom_id res chain seq x y z
N MET A 1 11.06 -9.72 1.10
CA MET A 1 10.06 -8.79 1.68
C MET A 1 9.13 -9.58 2.58
N LYS A 2 8.69 -9.00 3.70
CA LYS A 2 7.70 -9.57 4.61
C LYS A 2 6.49 -8.66 4.75
N LYS A 3 5.37 -9.23 5.23
CA LYS A 3 4.07 -8.54 5.33
C LYS A 3 4.09 -7.34 6.27
N ASP A 4 4.85 -7.41 7.36
CA ASP A 4 5.05 -6.35 8.35
C ASP A 4 5.78 -5.13 7.79
N GLU A 5 6.50 -5.27 6.67
CA GLU A 5 7.18 -4.17 5.98
C GLU A 5 6.24 -3.37 5.06
N LEU A 6 5.07 -3.93 4.70
CA LEU A 6 4.14 -3.33 3.75
C LEU A 6 3.60 -1.95 4.16
N PRO A 7 3.28 -1.65 5.44
CA PRO A 7 2.84 -0.31 5.83
C PRO A 7 3.88 0.77 5.51
N GLY A 8 5.16 0.51 5.80
CA GLY A 8 6.25 1.44 5.48
C GLY A 8 6.38 1.67 3.97
N LYS A 9 6.40 0.57 3.20
CA LYS A 9 6.46 0.63 1.73
C LYS A 9 5.23 1.33 1.12
N LEU A 10 4.04 1.15 1.68
CA LEU A 10 2.83 1.83 1.24
C LEU A 10 2.90 3.35 1.46
N ILE A 11 3.48 3.80 2.58
CA ILE A 11 3.73 5.24 2.81
C ILE A 11 4.67 5.79 1.72
N GLU A 12 5.75 5.09 1.41
CA GLU A 12 6.70 5.50 0.37
C GLU A 12 6.04 5.57 -1.02
N VAL A 13 5.21 4.59 -1.36
CA VAL A 13 4.41 4.61 -2.60
C VAL A 13 3.49 5.83 -2.64
N LEU A 14 2.73 6.08 -1.58
CA LEU A 14 1.81 7.21 -1.51
C LEU A 14 2.57 8.54 -1.61
N LYS A 15 3.74 8.67 -0.95
CA LYS A 15 4.61 9.86 -1.08
C LYS A 15 5.08 10.05 -2.53
N ASN A 16 5.46 8.99 -3.23
CA ASN A 16 5.83 9.05 -4.65
C ASN A 16 4.68 9.46 -5.56
N LEU A 17 3.43 9.20 -5.15
CA LEU A 17 2.22 9.62 -5.87
C LEU A 17 1.70 11.01 -5.43
N GLY A 18 2.47 11.77 -4.64
CA GLY A 18 2.05 13.10 -4.16
C GLY A 18 1.08 13.05 -2.98
N GLY A 19 1.11 11.97 -2.20
CA GLY A 19 0.34 11.77 -0.97
C GLY A 19 -1.02 11.10 -1.17
N ARG A 20 -1.46 10.86 -2.42
CA ARG A 20 -2.74 10.21 -2.73
C ARG A 20 -2.68 9.41 -4.03
N GLY A 21 -3.53 8.40 -4.15
CA GLY A 21 -3.69 7.65 -5.38
C GLY A 21 -4.86 6.68 -5.33
N THR A 22 -5.34 6.27 -6.49
CA THR A 22 -6.25 5.13 -6.60
C THR A 22 -5.52 3.83 -6.24
N ILE A 23 -6.26 2.81 -5.82
CA ILE A 23 -5.69 1.48 -5.55
C ILE A 23 -4.89 0.96 -6.76
N LEU A 24 -5.36 1.22 -7.99
CA LEU A 24 -4.67 0.79 -9.20
C LEU A 24 -3.32 1.50 -9.39
N GLU A 25 -3.28 2.82 -9.21
CA GLU A 25 -2.03 3.60 -9.28
C GLU A 25 -1.04 3.16 -8.20
N ILE A 26 -1.53 2.92 -6.99
CA ILE A 26 -0.73 2.44 -5.86
C ILE A 26 -0.15 1.06 -6.17
N CYS A 27 -0.96 0.11 -6.66
CA CYS A 27 -0.46 -1.22 -7.01
C CYS A 27 0.58 -1.17 -8.13
N LYS A 28 0.35 -0.37 -9.18
CA LYS A 28 1.34 -0.17 -10.26
C LYS A 28 2.65 0.40 -9.69
N LYS A 29 2.56 1.46 -8.89
CA LYS A 29 3.74 2.11 -8.33
C LYS A 29 4.49 1.23 -7.32
N PHE A 30 3.76 0.46 -6.52
CA PHE A 30 4.33 -0.53 -5.62
C PHE A 30 5.11 -1.60 -6.39
N TRP A 31 4.54 -2.12 -7.48
CA TRP A 31 5.21 -3.11 -8.33
C TRP A 31 6.48 -2.55 -8.97
N GLU A 32 6.44 -1.32 -9.48
CA GLU A 32 7.62 -0.63 -10.02
C GLU A 32 8.76 -0.52 -9.00
N LEU A 33 8.43 -0.19 -7.74
CA LEU A 33 9.43 0.06 -6.70
C LEU A 33 9.94 -1.23 -6.04
N TYR A 34 9.05 -2.17 -5.71
CA TYR A 34 9.38 -3.33 -4.87
C TYR A 34 9.01 -4.68 -5.48
N GLY A 35 8.46 -4.73 -6.71
CA GLY A 35 8.08 -5.99 -7.35
C GLY A 35 9.25 -6.97 -7.47
N LYS A 36 10.48 -6.46 -7.64
CA LYS A 36 11.72 -7.26 -7.68
C LYS A 36 12.17 -7.79 -6.32
N GLU A 37 11.67 -7.23 -5.21
CA GLU A 37 12.00 -7.66 -3.84
C GLU A 37 11.03 -8.74 -3.32
N LEU A 38 9.94 -8.99 -4.07
CA LEU A 38 9.05 -10.12 -3.81
C LEU A 38 9.72 -11.40 -4.31
N ASN A 39 9.68 -12.44 -3.49
CA ASN A 39 10.26 -13.74 -3.81
C ASN A 39 9.14 -14.71 -4.19
N GLU A 40 9.21 -15.30 -5.38
CA GLU A 40 8.23 -16.27 -5.90
C GLU A 40 8.04 -17.53 -5.05
N ASN A 41 9.01 -17.83 -4.17
CA ASN A 41 8.92 -18.94 -3.21
C ASN A 41 8.15 -18.58 -1.93
N ASP A 42 7.79 -17.30 -1.75
CA ASP A 42 7.01 -16.80 -0.62
C ASP A 42 5.55 -16.57 -1.04
N ASN A 43 4.62 -16.94 -0.16
CA ASN A 43 3.18 -16.69 -0.37
C ASN A 43 2.90 -15.21 -0.64
N LEU A 44 3.68 -14.31 -0.03
CA LEU A 44 3.52 -12.88 -0.21
C LEU A 44 3.62 -12.45 -1.68
N PHE A 45 4.42 -13.12 -2.51
CA PHE A 45 4.51 -12.82 -3.94
C PHE A 45 3.17 -12.95 -4.66
N TYR A 46 2.33 -13.87 -4.23
CA TYR A 46 1.00 -14.10 -4.82
C TYR A 46 -0.10 -13.29 -4.13
N THR A 47 0.10 -12.90 -2.86
CA THR A 47 -0.94 -12.26 -2.05
C THR A 47 -0.72 -10.77 -1.76
N TRP A 48 0.41 -10.18 -2.14
CA TRP A 48 0.77 -8.80 -1.74
C TRP A 48 -0.30 -7.75 -2.09
N GLN A 49 -1.04 -7.91 -3.18
CA GLN A 49 -2.13 -6.98 -3.55
C GLN A 49 -3.30 -7.00 -2.56
N TYR A 50 -3.53 -8.15 -1.93
CA TYR A 50 -4.46 -8.26 -0.81
C TYR A 50 -3.82 -7.74 0.48
N ASP A 51 -2.58 -8.15 0.76
CA ASP A 51 -1.88 -7.77 1.99
C ASP A 51 -1.63 -6.26 2.11
N ILE A 52 -1.44 -5.55 0.99
CA ILE A 52 -1.29 -4.09 0.99
C ILE A 52 -2.58 -3.37 1.45
N ARG A 53 -3.75 -4.02 1.33
CA ARG A 53 -5.02 -3.49 1.86
C ARG A 53 -5.08 -3.63 3.39
N TRP A 54 -4.46 -4.68 3.93
CA TRP A 54 -4.27 -4.81 5.37
C TRP A 54 -3.30 -3.74 5.87
N ALA A 55 -2.20 -3.51 5.16
CA ALA A 55 -1.28 -2.40 5.47
C ALA A 55 -2.00 -1.04 5.50
N ALA A 56 -2.85 -0.75 4.52
CA ALA A 56 -3.68 0.46 4.53
C ALA A 56 -4.63 0.54 5.73
N THR A 57 -5.13 -0.59 6.23
CA THR A 57 -5.98 -0.65 7.43
C THR A 57 -5.19 -0.29 8.68
N GLU A 58 -3.97 -0.82 8.82
CA GLU A 58 -3.09 -0.48 9.93
C GLU A 58 -2.69 1.00 9.92
N LEU A 59 -2.33 1.55 8.75
CA LEU A 59 -1.99 2.97 8.63
C LEU A 59 -3.17 3.90 8.98
N ARG A 60 -4.41 3.50 8.71
CA ARG A 60 -5.60 4.25 9.15
C ARG A 60 -5.78 4.21 10.66
N LYS A 61 -5.59 3.04 11.30
CA LYS A 61 -5.62 2.92 12.76
C LYS A 61 -4.55 3.80 13.41
N SER A 62 -3.37 3.87 12.81
CA SER A 62 -2.27 4.75 13.24
C SER A 62 -2.44 6.22 12.83
N LYS A 63 -3.57 6.61 12.21
CA LYS A 63 -3.88 7.96 11.73
C LYS A 63 -2.90 8.52 10.68
N ILE A 64 -2.09 7.68 10.05
CA ILE A 64 -1.14 8.06 8.99
C ILE A 64 -1.85 8.19 7.64
N MET A 65 -2.90 7.40 7.42
CA MET A 65 -3.77 7.50 6.24
C MET A 65 -5.17 7.94 6.63
N LYS A 66 -5.83 8.66 5.71
CA LYS A 66 -7.22 9.06 5.89
C LYS A 66 -8.14 7.83 5.98
N PRO A 67 -9.16 7.87 6.86
CA PRO A 67 -10.21 6.87 6.91
C PRO A 67 -10.87 6.66 5.55
N LYS A 68 -11.38 5.45 5.33
CA LYS A 68 -12.04 5.06 4.07
C LYS A 68 -13.31 5.88 3.82
N GLU A 69 -13.95 6.32 4.89
CA GLU A 69 -15.20 7.08 4.92
C GLU A 69 -14.99 8.54 4.51
N ILE A 70 -13.77 9.06 4.67
CA ILE A 70 -13.41 10.44 4.35
C ILE A 70 -12.83 10.53 2.92
N SER A 71 -12.15 9.48 2.47
CA SER A 71 -11.53 9.44 1.14
C SER A 71 -12.55 9.10 0.05
N SER A 72 -12.39 9.66 -1.16
CA SER A 72 -13.20 9.25 -2.31
C SER A 72 -13.11 7.75 -2.56
N LYS A 73 -14.21 7.13 -3.01
CA LYS A 73 -14.29 5.67 -3.18
C LYS A 73 -13.14 5.15 -4.06
N GLY A 74 -12.28 4.32 -3.46
CA GLY A 74 -11.14 3.70 -4.16
C GLY A 74 -9.85 4.53 -4.18
N VAL A 75 -9.85 5.72 -3.55
CA VAL A 75 -8.66 6.56 -3.36
C VAL A 75 -8.13 6.37 -1.94
N TRP A 76 -6.81 6.23 -1.83
CA TRP A 76 -6.07 6.19 -0.59
C TRP A 76 -5.17 7.42 -0.50
N GLU A 77 -5.12 8.02 0.68
CA GLU A 77 -4.47 9.31 0.89
C GLU A 77 -3.83 9.34 2.29
N LEU A 78 -2.67 9.99 2.39
CA LEU A 78 -2.02 10.29 3.67
C LEU A 78 -2.81 11.38 4.41
N SER A 79 -2.89 11.27 5.74
CA SER A 79 -3.61 12.23 6.59
C SER A 79 -3.03 13.64 6.51
#